data_AF-A0A950B1Z9-F1
#
_entry.id   AF-A0A950B1Z9-F1
#
_cell.length_a   1.000
_cell.length_b   1.000
_cell.length_c   1.000
_cell.angle_alpha   90.00
_cell.angle_beta   90.00
_cell.angle_gamma   90.00
#
_symmetry.space_group_name_H-M   'P 1'
#
loop_
_entity.id
_entity.type
_entity.pdbx_description
1 polymer ?
#
loop_
_entity_poly.entity_id
_entity_poly.type
_entity_poly.pdbx_seq_one_letter_code
_entity_poly.pdbx_strand_id
1 'polypeptide(L)'
;MSIITVRESDPGAAAKPEPPAPVQEIKALLKRAENGDQSCLPEIRALLADGEGGDRLTERFGSSADWLRQTLISQAAGKNLLIQEAVKRKLETVRSELEGPNPTPMERLLAERASVCWFIVNRYEDMFANSPQMTLAQADFQYRKIDRAHARFLSAVRTLAQVRKLGLPTLQVNIGANQVNV
;
A
#
# COMPACT_ATOMS: atom_id res chain seq x y z
N MET A 1 -50.03 -43.24 -5.01
CA MET A 1 -49.33 -41.94 -5.12
C MET A 1 -48.66 -41.68 -3.78
N SER A 2 -47.37 -42.02 -3.69
CA SER A 2 -46.60 -41.99 -2.44
C SER A 2 -46.01 -40.61 -2.22
N ILE A 3 -46.28 -40.04 -1.04
CA ILE A 3 -45.69 -38.81 -0.54
C ILE A 3 -44.36 -39.20 0.13
N ILE A 4 -43.23 -38.83 -0.48
CA ILE A 4 -41.90 -38.87 0.15
C ILE A 4 -41.55 -37.44 0.50
N THR A 5 -41.63 -37.10 1.78
CA THR A 5 -41.06 -35.91 2.40
C THR A 5 -39.54 -35.99 2.36
N VAL A 6 -38.90 -35.14 1.56
CA VAL A 6 -37.45 -34.91 1.58
C VAL A 6 -37.14 -34.03 2.80
N ARG A 7 -36.33 -34.55 3.73
CA ARG A 7 -35.73 -33.80 4.82
C ARG A 7 -34.71 -32.82 4.26
N GLU A 8 -34.88 -31.53 4.56
CA GLU A 8 -33.85 -30.51 4.39
C GLU A 8 -32.61 -30.88 5.20
N SER A 9 -31.47 -30.96 4.52
CA SER A 9 -30.15 -31.12 5.11
C SER A 9 -29.58 -29.73 5.42
N ASP A 10 -29.35 -29.45 6.70
CA ASP A 10 -28.62 -28.28 7.19
C ASP A 10 -27.26 -28.13 6.47
N PRO A 11 -26.96 -26.99 5.83
CA PRO A 11 -25.64 -26.75 5.27
C PRO A 11 -24.68 -26.33 6.38
N GLY A 12 -23.77 -27.25 6.71
CA GLY A 12 -22.39 -26.93 7.10
C GLY A 12 -22.22 -25.98 8.27
N ALA A 13 -22.28 -26.52 9.49
CA ALA A 13 -21.54 -25.94 10.61
C ALA A 13 -20.05 -25.90 10.21
N ALA A 14 -19.58 -24.75 9.74
CA ALA A 14 -18.18 -24.52 9.46
C ALA A 14 -17.40 -24.82 10.74
N ALA A 15 -16.52 -25.82 10.67
CA ALA A 15 -15.61 -26.16 11.74
C ALA A 15 -14.86 -24.89 12.15
N LYS A 16 -14.87 -24.58 13.46
CA LYS A 16 -14.07 -23.51 14.02
C LYS A 16 -12.61 -23.72 13.59
N PRO A 17 -11.90 -22.68 13.11
CA PRO A 17 -10.53 -22.85 12.63
C PRO A 17 -9.69 -23.42 13.77
N GLU A 18 -9.01 -24.53 13.49
CA GLU A 18 -7.97 -25.08 14.37
C GLU A 18 -6.92 -23.98 14.59
N PRO A 19 -6.35 -23.87 15.82
CA PRO A 19 -5.32 -22.89 16.09
C PRO A 19 -4.19 -23.03 15.06
N PRO A 20 -3.62 -21.92 14.57
CA PRO A 20 -2.57 -21.98 13.57
C PRO A 20 -1.45 -22.87 14.09
N ALA A 21 -0.91 -23.72 13.20
CA ALA A 21 0.20 -24.62 13.49
C ALA A 21 1.27 -23.92 14.36
N PRO A 22 1.92 -24.63 15.31
CA PRO A 22 2.96 -24.07 16.16
C PRO A 22 3.92 -23.15 15.38
N VAL A 23 4.29 -22.00 15.95
CA VAL A 23 5.10 -20.96 15.27
C VAL A 23 6.35 -21.51 14.58
N GLN A 24 6.95 -22.59 15.11
CA GLN A 24 8.10 -23.26 14.50
C GLN A 24 7.77 -23.98 13.19
N GLU A 25 6.58 -24.60 13.09
CA GLU A 25 6.09 -25.27 11.88
C GLU A 25 5.82 -24.25 10.77
N ILE A 26 5.20 -23.11 11.11
CA ILE A 26 5.02 -21.99 10.18
C ILE A 26 6.38 -21.48 9.68
N LYS A 27 7.36 -21.31 10.57
CA LYS A 27 8.70 -20.84 10.19
C LYS A 27 9.41 -21.84 9.26
N ALA A 28 9.30 -23.13 9.52
CA ALA A 28 9.87 -24.17 8.67
C ALA A 28 9.19 -24.21 7.28
N LEU A 29 7.87 -24.08 7.25
CA LEU A 29 7.08 -23.98 6.02
C LEU A 29 7.49 -22.77 5.19
N LEU A 30 7.57 -21.58 5.80
CA LEU A 30 8.00 -20.36 5.12
C LEU A 30 9.42 -20.50 4.55
N LYS A 31 10.37 -21.07 5.31
CA LYS A 31 11.74 -21.29 4.82
C LYS A 31 11.78 -22.24 3.62
N ARG A 32 10.97 -23.29 3.60
CA ARG A 32 10.88 -24.20 2.45
C ARG A 32 10.29 -23.49 1.23
N ALA A 33 9.21 -22.73 1.43
CA ALA A 33 8.58 -21.93 0.38
C ALA A 33 9.54 -20.87 -0.21
N GLU A 34 10.32 -20.19 0.63
CA GLU A 34 11.36 -19.22 0.20
C GLU A 34 12.43 -19.87 -0.69
N ASN A 35 12.76 -21.14 -0.46
CA ASN A 35 13.71 -21.90 -1.28
C ASN A 35 13.06 -22.49 -2.56
N GLY A 36 11.78 -22.22 -2.82
CA GLY A 36 11.08 -22.68 -4.02
C GLY A 36 10.55 -24.11 -3.96
N ASP A 37 10.43 -24.70 -2.76
CA ASP A 37 9.80 -26.02 -2.58
C ASP A 37 8.31 -25.95 -2.91
N GLN A 38 7.95 -26.37 -4.13
CA GLN A 38 6.57 -26.34 -4.62
C GLN A 38 5.63 -27.26 -3.84
N SER A 39 6.14 -28.27 -3.12
CA SER A 39 5.31 -29.17 -2.33
C SER A 39 4.59 -28.44 -1.18
N CYS A 40 5.11 -27.28 -0.75
CA CYS A 40 4.53 -26.45 0.29
C CYS A 40 3.29 -25.64 -0.14
N LEU A 41 2.98 -25.56 -1.44
CA LEU A 41 1.93 -24.65 -1.96
C LEU A 41 0.53 -24.86 -1.33
N PRO A 42 0.05 -26.10 -1.08
CA PRO A 42 -1.24 -26.30 -0.42
C PRO A 42 -1.25 -25.71 1.01
N GLU A 43 -0.19 -25.97 1.78
CA GLU A 43 -0.03 -25.47 3.15
C GLU A 43 0.09 -23.94 3.18
N ILE A 44 0.85 -23.35 2.24
CA ILE A 44 0.96 -21.88 2.10
C ILE A 44 -0.40 -21.26 1.75
N ARG A 45 -1.16 -21.85 0.84
CA ARG A 45 -2.51 -21.35 0.49
C ARG A 45 -3.46 -21.43 1.68
N ALA A 46 -3.42 -22.53 2.43
CA ALA A 46 -4.23 -22.68 3.64
C ALA A 46 -3.85 -21.62 4.69
N LEU A 47 -2.55 -21.42 4.93
CA LEU A 47 -2.04 -20.41 5.86
C LEU A 47 -2.45 -18.99 5.46
N LEU A 48 -2.41 -18.65 4.16
CA LEU A 48 -2.83 -17.33 3.68
C LEU A 48 -4.35 -17.13 3.73
N ALA A 49 -5.14 -18.20 3.70
CA ALA A 49 -6.59 -18.14 3.84
C ALA A 49 -7.07 -18.12 5.31
N ASP A 50 -6.17 -18.28 6.28
CA ASP A 50 -6.51 -18.42 7.70
C ASP A 50 -6.73 -17.08 8.40
N GLY A 51 -7.92 -16.49 8.17
CA GLY A 51 -8.44 -15.33 8.89
C GLY A 51 -7.43 -14.19 9.07
N GLU A 52 -7.40 -13.59 10.26
CA GLU A 52 -6.48 -12.48 10.55
C GLU A 52 -4.99 -12.85 10.44
N GLY A 53 -4.64 -14.11 10.67
CA GLY A 53 -3.26 -14.59 10.56
C GLY A 53 -2.79 -14.55 9.12
N GLY A 54 -3.60 -15.10 8.21
CA GLY A 54 -3.40 -15.06 6.77
C GLY A 54 -3.44 -13.65 6.20
N ASP A 55 -4.35 -12.79 6.68
CA ASP A 55 -4.41 -11.38 6.27
C ASP A 55 -3.13 -10.63 6.64
N ARG A 56 -2.60 -10.81 7.87
CA ARG A 56 -1.34 -10.20 8.30
C ARG A 56 -0.15 -10.68 7.46
N LEU A 57 -0.11 -11.95 7.08
CA LEU A 57 0.92 -12.49 6.19
C LEU A 57 0.79 -11.93 4.77
N THR A 58 -0.43 -11.83 4.26
CA THR A 58 -0.74 -11.26 2.94
C THR A 58 -0.33 -9.80 2.88
N GLU A 59 -0.62 -9.00 3.90
CA GLU A 59 -0.18 -7.60 3.94
C GLU A 59 1.35 -7.50 3.97
N ARG A 60 2.01 -8.27 4.84
CA ARG A 60 3.45 -8.23 5.03
C ARG A 60 4.25 -8.71 3.81
N PHE A 61 3.79 -9.78 3.17
CA PHE A 61 4.50 -10.44 2.08
C PHE A 61 3.88 -10.15 0.70
N GLY A 62 2.72 -9.52 0.61
CA GLY A 62 2.05 -9.18 -0.65
C GLY A 62 2.18 -7.70 -1.04
N SER A 63 2.53 -6.83 -0.08
CA SER A 63 2.66 -5.40 -0.36
C SER A 63 3.96 -5.07 -1.11
N SER A 64 3.87 -5.04 -2.43
CA SER A 64 4.98 -4.55 -3.28
C SER A 64 5.32 -3.07 -3.01
N ALA A 65 4.38 -2.29 -2.49
CA ALA A 65 4.63 -0.93 -2.01
C ALA A 65 5.58 -0.96 -0.81
N ASP A 66 5.38 -1.87 0.15
CA ASP A 66 6.26 -2.05 1.30
C ASP A 66 7.66 -2.50 0.90
N TRP A 67 7.74 -3.43 -0.06
CA TRP A 67 9.02 -3.87 -0.61
C TRP A 67 9.81 -2.70 -1.22
N LEU A 68 9.13 -1.83 -1.97
CA LEU A 68 9.72 -0.63 -2.53
C LEU A 68 10.18 0.33 -1.42
N ARG A 69 9.35 0.58 -0.39
CA ARG A 69 9.71 1.43 0.76
C ARG A 69 10.98 0.93 1.45
N GLN A 70 11.04 -0.36 1.76
CA GLN A 70 12.21 -0.99 2.40
C GLN A 70 13.47 -0.87 1.52
N THR A 71 13.33 -1.10 0.22
CA THR A 71 14.43 -0.95 -0.74
C THR A 71 14.94 0.49 -0.78
N LEU A 72 14.05 1.47 -0.82
CA LEU A 72 14.40 2.90 -0.84
C LEU A 72 15.08 3.34 0.46
N ILE A 73 14.59 2.89 1.62
CA ILE A 73 15.20 3.15 2.92
C ILE A 73 16.63 2.59 2.96
N SER A 74 16.80 1.33 2.55
CA SER A 74 18.10 0.67 2.51
C SER A 74 19.09 1.38 1.58
N GLN A 75 18.63 1.78 0.39
CA GLN A 75 19.46 2.53 -0.57
C GLN A 75 19.86 3.92 -0.08
N ALA A 76 18.99 4.60 0.67
CA ALA A 76 19.28 5.94 1.17
C ALA A 76 20.20 5.92 2.40
N ALA A 77 19.98 4.99 3.32
CA ALA A 77 20.68 4.94 4.61
C ALA A 77 21.90 4.02 4.63
N GLY A 78 22.03 3.09 3.68
CA GLY A 78 23.04 2.03 3.73
C GLY A 78 22.91 1.23 5.01
N LYS A 79 24.00 1.11 5.78
CA LYS A 79 24.04 0.42 7.08
C LYS A 79 23.71 1.32 8.29
N ASN A 80 23.43 2.61 8.08
CA ASN A 80 23.17 3.54 9.18
C ASN A 80 21.76 3.35 9.74
N LEU A 81 21.65 2.62 10.86
CA LEU A 81 20.38 2.27 11.50
C LEU A 81 19.56 3.49 11.94
N LEU A 82 20.23 4.56 12.40
CA LEU A 82 19.54 5.80 12.78
C LEU A 82 18.81 6.40 11.57
N ILE A 83 19.50 6.50 10.42
CA ILE A 83 18.89 7.04 9.20
C ILE A 83 17.81 6.10 8.67
N GLN A 84 18.00 4.78 8.75
CA GLN A 84 16.97 3.82 8.33
C GLN A 84 15.65 4.03 9.09
N GLU A 85 15.71 4.05 10.42
CA GLU A 85 14.51 4.25 11.24
C GLU A 85 13.93 5.66 11.10
N ALA A 86 14.77 6.70 10.96
CA ALA A 86 14.31 8.06 10.72
C ALA A 86 13.57 8.21 9.38
N VAL A 87 14.11 7.65 8.29
CA VAL A 87 13.46 7.68 6.98
C VAL A 87 12.15 6.89 7.00
N LYS A 88 12.16 5.69 7.60
CA LYS A 88 10.96 4.87 7.77
C LYS A 88 9.86 5.64 8.51
N ARG A 89 10.21 6.26 9.65
CA ARG A 89 9.27 7.05 10.45
C ARG A 89 8.76 8.26 9.67
N LYS A 90 9.63 8.94 8.91
CA LYS A 90 9.23 10.13 8.14
C LYS A 90 8.31 9.79 6.97
N LEU A 91 8.56 8.69 6.25
CA LEU A 91 7.64 8.18 5.23
C LEU A 91 6.25 7.91 5.81
N GLU A 92 6.19 7.28 6.99
CA GLU A 92 4.92 7.00 7.68
C GLU A 92 4.22 8.28 8.15
N THR A 93 4.98 9.27 8.65
CA THR A 93 4.43 10.59 9.01
C THR A 93 3.82 11.26 7.78
N VAL A 94 4.54 11.32 6.65
CA VAL A 94 4.01 11.94 5.42
C VAL A 94 2.78 11.20 4.91
N ARG A 95 2.79 9.86 4.95
CA ARG A 95 1.61 9.06 4.59
C ARG A 95 0.40 9.40 5.46
N SER A 96 0.55 9.34 6.78
CA SER A 96 -0.56 9.58 7.73
C SER A 96 -1.09 11.02 7.67
N GLU A 97 -0.21 12.02 7.50
CA GLU A 97 -0.61 13.40 7.25
C GLU A 97 -1.42 13.53 5.96
N LEU A 98 -1.02 12.82 4.90
CA LEU A 98 -1.74 12.83 3.63
C LEU A 98 -3.05 12.05 3.69
N GLU A 99 -3.17 10.97 4.47
CA GLU A 99 -4.39 10.18 4.66
C GLU A 99 -5.49 10.96 5.40
N GLY A 100 -5.11 11.75 6.41
CA GLY A 100 -6.08 12.40 7.29
C GLY A 100 -6.78 11.40 8.24
N PRO A 101 -7.79 11.83 9.01
CA PRO A 101 -8.30 11.05 10.14
C PRO A 101 -9.15 9.83 9.76
N ASN A 102 -9.85 9.86 8.61
CA ASN A 102 -10.77 8.80 8.19
C ASN A 102 -10.64 8.52 6.68
N PRO A 103 -9.50 8.00 6.20
CA PRO A 103 -9.27 7.80 4.78
C PRO A 103 -10.12 6.63 4.25
N THR A 104 -10.71 6.81 3.08
CA THR A 104 -11.25 5.71 2.27
C THR A 104 -10.12 4.79 1.79
N PRO A 105 -10.42 3.54 1.37
CA PRO A 105 -9.39 2.63 0.84
C PRO A 105 -8.58 3.23 -0.32
N MET A 106 -9.22 3.99 -1.21
CA MET A 106 -8.56 4.65 -2.32
C MET A 106 -7.61 5.76 -1.85
N GLU A 107 -8.03 6.55 -0.85
CA GLU A 107 -7.18 7.58 -0.26
C GLU A 107 -5.95 6.99 0.43
N ARG A 108 -6.07 5.86 1.13
CA ARG A 108 -4.92 5.15 1.73
C ARG A 108 -3.88 4.77 0.68
N LEU A 109 -4.31 4.16 -0.43
CA LEU A 109 -3.41 3.78 -1.52
C LEU A 109 -2.75 5.00 -2.18
N LEU A 110 -3.50 6.09 -2.40
CA LEU A 110 -2.97 7.31 -3.01
C LEU A 110 -2.03 8.06 -2.07
N ALA A 111 -2.31 8.08 -0.77
CA ALA A 111 -1.44 8.69 0.23
C ALA A 111 -0.13 7.90 0.40
N GLU A 112 -0.19 6.57 0.44
CA GLU A 112 1.00 5.73 0.40
C GLU A 112 1.84 6.03 -0.84
N ARG A 113 1.21 6.04 -2.03
CA ARG A 113 1.90 6.36 -3.27
C ARG A 113 2.53 7.75 -3.27
N ALA A 114 1.79 8.75 -2.79
CA ALA A 114 2.26 10.13 -2.70
C ALA A 114 3.44 10.26 -1.73
N SER A 115 3.43 9.57 -0.59
CA SER A 115 4.54 9.57 0.38
C SER A 115 5.83 9.02 -0.23
N VAL A 116 5.74 7.94 -1.02
CA VAL A 116 6.90 7.36 -1.73
C VAL A 116 7.40 8.29 -2.81
N CYS A 117 6.50 8.90 -3.60
CA CYS A 117 6.89 9.88 -4.63
C CYS A 117 7.57 11.10 -4.01
N TRP A 118 7.07 11.60 -2.87
CA TRP A 118 7.68 12.68 -2.10
C TRP A 118 9.11 12.31 -1.69
N PHE A 119 9.33 11.12 -1.14
CA PHE A 119 10.67 10.69 -0.77
C PHE A 119 11.62 10.61 -1.97
N ILE A 120 11.16 10.03 -3.09
CA ILE A 120 11.99 9.84 -4.28
C ILE A 120 12.45 11.18 -4.87
N VAL A 121 11.56 12.18 -5.00
CA VAL A 121 11.95 13.47 -5.59
C VAL A 121 12.98 14.18 -4.72
N ASN A 122 12.74 14.27 -3.40
CA ASN A 122 13.68 14.89 -2.46
C ASN A 122 15.01 14.15 -2.44
N ARG A 123 14.99 12.81 -2.52
CA ARG A 123 16.22 12.01 -2.56
C ARG A 123 17.02 12.24 -3.84
N TYR A 124 16.38 12.37 -5.00
CA TYR A 124 17.09 12.66 -6.24
C TYR A 124 17.68 14.06 -6.25
N GLU A 125 16.97 15.06 -5.72
CA GLU A 125 17.48 16.42 -5.55
C GLU A 125 18.69 16.45 -4.60
N ASP A 126 18.60 15.76 -3.46
CA ASP A 126 19.71 15.59 -2.52
C ASP A 126 20.93 14.90 -3.15
N MET A 127 20.73 13.80 -3.88
CA MET A 127 21.82 13.12 -4.60
C MET A 127 22.50 14.05 -5.61
N PHE A 128 21.70 14.82 -6.34
CA PHE A 128 22.20 15.75 -7.35
C PHE A 128 23.01 16.89 -6.69
N ALA A 129 22.47 17.52 -5.64
CA ALA A 129 23.13 18.60 -4.91
C ALA A 129 24.46 18.18 -4.26
N ASN A 130 24.55 16.93 -3.80
CA ASN A 130 25.75 16.38 -3.15
C ASN A 130 26.73 15.68 -4.13
N SER A 131 26.50 15.77 -5.44
CA SER A 131 27.38 15.13 -6.43
C SER A 131 28.54 16.06 -6.82
N PRO A 132 29.80 15.71 -6.50
CA PRO A 132 30.93 16.65 -6.59
C PRO A 132 31.44 16.92 -8.01
N GLN A 133 31.20 16.02 -8.97
CA GLN A 133 31.59 16.19 -10.38
C GLN A 133 30.57 15.47 -11.28
N MET A 134 30.03 16.17 -12.26
CA MET A 134 29.20 15.61 -13.33
C MET A 134 29.57 16.25 -14.67
N THR A 135 29.54 15.46 -15.73
CA THR A 135 29.52 16.02 -17.09
C THR A 135 28.19 16.70 -17.37
N LEU A 136 28.14 17.60 -18.35
CA LEU A 136 26.87 18.24 -18.77
C LEU A 136 25.79 17.22 -19.13
N ALA A 137 26.17 16.12 -19.81
CA ALA A 137 25.23 15.05 -20.17
C ALA A 137 24.70 14.28 -18.94
N GLN A 138 25.54 14.04 -17.94
CA GLN A 138 25.11 13.42 -16.68
C GLN A 138 24.17 14.35 -15.90
N ALA A 139 24.48 15.65 -15.84
CA ALA A 139 23.64 16.63 -15.17
C ALA A 139 22.26 16.73 -15.85
N ASP A 140 22.20 16.84 -17.19
CA ASP A 140 20.93 16.85 -17.93
C ASP A 140 20.10 15.57 -17.69
N PHE A 141 20.75 14.39 -17.68
CA PHE A 141 20.07 13.15 -17.35
C PHE A 141 19.47 13.16 -15.93
N GLN A 142 20.21 13.64 -14.93
CA GLN A 142 19.70 13.72 -13.55
C GLN A 142 18.57 14.73 -13.42
N TYR A 143 18.67 15.90 -14.04
CA TYR A 143 17.58 16.89 -14.05
C TYR A 143 16.29 16.30 -14.64
N ARG A 144 16.37 15.63 -15.80
CA ARG A 144 15.19 14.95 -16.38
C ARG A 144 14.61 13.89 -15.46
N LYS A 145 15.46 13.18 -14.71
CA LYS A 145 15.03 12.18 -13.73
C LYS A 145 14.29 12.82 -12.55
N ILE A 146 14.81 13.94 -12.03
CA ILE A 146 14.19 14.76 -10.99
C ILE A 146 12.85 15.31 -11.47
N ASP A 147 12.79 15.94 -12.64
CA ASP A 147 11.55 16.51 -13.20
C ASP A 147 10.46 15.45 -13.35
N ARG A 148 10.82 14.25 -13.82
CA ARG A 148 9.87 13.12 -13.91
C ARG A 148 9.43 12.62 -12.54
N ALA A 149 10.30 12.63 -11.53
CA ALA A 149 9.92 12.27 -10.16
C ALA A 149 8.98 13.33 -9.56
N HIS A 150 9.31 14.60 -9.75
CA HIS A 150 8.50 15.73 -9.32
C HIS A 150 7.10 15.71 -9.97
N ALA A 151 7.02 15.49 -11.29
CA ALA A 151 5.75 15.36 -12.00
C ALA A 151 4.90 14.20 -11.47
N ARG A 152 5.51 13.05 -11.15
CA ARG A 152 4.80 11.91 -10.53
C ARG A 152 4.31 12.23 -9.13
N PHE A 153 5.10 12.95 -8.34
CA PHE A 153 4.69 13.42 -7.02
C PHE A 153 3.47 14.35 -7.12
N LEU A 154 3.54 15.39 -7.95
CA LEU A 154 2.43 16.31 -8.18
C LEU A 154 1.16 15.61 -8.70
N SER A 155 1.33 14.63 -9.59
CA SER A 155 0.21 13.84 -10.10
C SER A 155 -0.48 13.04 -8.99
N ALA A 156 0.30 12.39 -8.11
CA ALA A 156 -0.25 11.60 -7.00
C ALA A 156 -1.04 12.48 -6.00
N VAL A 157 -0.47 13.60 -5.56
CA VAL A 157 -1.17 14.51 -4.62
C VAL A 157 -2.38 15.19 -5.25
N ARG A 158 -2.32 15.53 -6.55
CA ARG A 158 -3.48 16.08 -7.28
C ARG A 158 -4.61 15.05 -7.37
N THR A 159 -4.27 13.80 -7.66
CA THR A 159 -5.25 12.71 -7.77
C THR A 159 -5.92 12.46 -6.40
N LEU A 160 -5.14 12.45 -5.32
CA LEU A 160 -5.68 12.36 -3.96
C LEU A 160 -6.65 13.50 -3.64
N ALA A 161 -6.29 14.74 -3.97
CA ALA A 161 -7.16 15.89 -3.80
C ALA A 161 -8.44 15.80 -4.66
N GLN A 162 -8.33 15.27 -5.88
CA GLN A 162 -9.47 15.07 -6.77
C GLN A 162 -10.44 14.01 -6.23
N VAL A 163 -9.94 12.86 -5.75
CA VAL A 163 -10.77 11.81 -5.13
C VAL A 163 -11.54 12.38 -3.93
N ARG A 164 -10.87 13.16 -3.08
CA ARG A 164 -11.53 13.87 -1.97
C ARG A 164 -12.64 14.79 -2.42
N LYS A 165 -12.36 15.62 -3.43
CA LYS A 165 -13.35 16.56 -3.96
C LYS A 165 -14.58 15.83 -4.53
N LEU A 166 -14.39 14.69 -5.18
CA LEU A 166 -15.47 13.87 -5.75
C LEU A 166 -16.26 13.11 -4.68
N GLY A 167 -15.64 12.79 -3.54
CA GLY A 167 -16.30 12.13 -2.41
C GLY A 167 -17.12 13.06 -1.52
N LEU A 168 -17.02 14.39 -1.69
CA LEU A 168 -17.86 15.34 -0.95
C LEU A 168 -19.29 15.31 -1.50
N PRO A 169 -20.32 15.41 -0.63
CA PRO A 169 -21.69 15.59 -1.09
C PRO A 169 -21.77 16.81 -1.99
N THR A 170 -22.26 16.65 -3.22
CA THR A 170 -22.55 17.79 -4.08
C THR A 170 -23.63 18.62 -3.40
N LEU A 171 -23.26 19.77 -2.86
CA LEU A 171 -24.23 20.77 -2.37
C LEU A 171 -25.09 21.19 -3.56
N GLN A 172 -26.26 20.56 -3.71
CA GLN A 172 -27.26 20.94 -4.68
C GLN A 172 -27.93 22.21 -4.17
N VAL A 173 -27.39 23.36 -4.55
CA VAL A 173 -28.00 24.66 -4.27
C VAL A 173 -29.20 24.80 -5.21
N ASN A 174 -30.41 24.49 -4.72
CA ASN A 174 -31.64 24.76 -5.44
C ASN A 174 -31.89 26.29 -5.46
N ILE A 175 -31.34 26.97 -6.46
CA ILE A 175 -31.67 28.37 -6.78
C ILE A 175 -33.02 28.38 -7.51
N GLY A 176 -34.12 28.21 -6.78
CA GLY A 176 -35.44 28.02 -7.38
C GLY A 176 -36.62 28.69 -6.67
N ALA A 177 -36.39 29.67 -5.78
CA ALA A 177 -37.48 30.25 -4.97
C ALA A 177 -37.83 31.73 -5.28
N ASN A 178 -37.15 32.42 -6.19
CA ASN A 178 -37.41 33.85 -6.45
C ASN A 178 -37.47 34.21 -7.94
N GLN A 179 -38.23 33.46 -8.75
CA GLN A 179 -38.74 34.02 -10.01
C GLN A 179 -40.13 34.58 -9.73
N VAL A 180 -40.16 35.90 -9.52
CA VAL A 180 -41.38 36.70 -9.52
C VAL A 180 -41.81 36.78 -10.99
N ASN A 181 -42.93 36.14 -11.34
CA ASN A 181 -43.56 36.39 -12.63
C ASN A 181 -44.14 37.82 -12.58
N VAL A 182 -43.69 38.67 -13.50
CA VAL A 182 -44.32 39.95 -13.84
C VAL A 182 -45.31 39.71 -14.97
#